data_AF-A0A9P1MD42-F1
#
_entry.id   AF-A0A9P1MD42-F1
#
_cell.length_a   1.000
_cell.length_b   1.000
_cell.length_c   1.000
_cell.angle_alpha   90.00
_cell.angle_beta   90.00
_cell.angle_gamma   90.00
#
_symmetry.space_group_name_H-M   'P 1'
#
loop_
_entity.id
_entity.type
_entity.pdbx_description
1 polymer ?
#
loop_
_entity_poly.entity_id
_entity_poly.type
_entity_poly.pdbx_seq_one_letter_code
_entity_poly.pdbx_strand_id
1 'polypeptide(L)'
;MAGVPPLSTSSRVLASSLVGANLVIVLGMMQVAKKVPFEDPNVLNIVRGIYLFSNFLIAVLYYTIYLKINKKKDLTTLKYVEPAPMGSSEEPKLVTTTIYAYDNQQLRNAFRAQLMGIVHHPLKGALEGNLTKIHIFGQPASGDLKRPFKQAAGLMAGLQNGAAQSDKKAVEAAEKAGRGGAKEE
;
A
#
# COMPACT_ATOMS: atom_id res chain seq x y z
N MET A 1 -40.31 -9.09 5.61
CA MET A 1 -39.36 -10.14 5.22
C MET A 1 -39.05 -9.96 3.73
N ALA A 2 -37.97 -9.26 3.40
CA ALA A 2 -37.57 -9.05 1.99
C ALA A 2 -36.46 -10.05 1.66
N GLY A 3 -36.75 -11.00 0.77
CA GLY A 3 -35.82 -12.02 0.32
C GLY A 3 -34.66 -11.41 -0.45
N VAL A 4 -33.44 -11.67 0.02
CA VAL A 4 -32.21 -11.39 -0.73
C VAL A 4 -32.21 -12.28 -1.97
N PRO A 5 -32.09 -11.74 -3.20
CA PRO A 5 -32.07 -12.56 -4.40
C PRO A 5 -30.80 -13.43 -4.41
N PRO A 6 -30.88 -14.69 -4.90
CA PRO A 6 -29.71 -15.56 -4.96
C PRO A 6 -28.68 -14.98 -5.94
N LEU A 7 -27.43 -14.84 -5.47
CA LEU A 7 -26.28 -14.46 -6.28
C LEU A 7 -26.22 -15.34 -7.54
N SER A 8 -26.22 -14.70 -8.71
CA SER A 8 -26.19 -15.38 -9.99
C SER A 8 -24.92 -16.24 -10.14
N THR A 9 -25.08 -17.39 -10.80
CA THR A 9 -24.06 -18.42 -11.02
C THR A 9 -22.73 -17.88 -11.56
N SER A 10 -22.77 -16.79 -12.34
CA SER A 10 -21.59 -16.12 -12.92
C SER A 10 -20.63 -15.55 -11.86
N SER A 11 -21.15 -15.10 -10.71
CA SER A 11 -20.35 -14.59 -9.59
C SER A 11 -19.52 -15.69 -8.91
N ARG A 12 -20.02 -16.94 -8.94
CA ARG A 12 -19.34 -18.11 -8.34
C ARG A 12 -18.25 -18.69 -9.24
N VAL A 13 -18.38 -18.54 -10.56
CA VAL A 13 -17.40 -19.01 -11.55
C VAL A 13 -16.16 -18.10 -11.62
N LEU A 14 -16.32 -16.79 -11.43
CA LEU A 14 -15.19 -15.84 -11.38
C LEU A 14 -14.37 -15.97 -10.08
N ALA A 15 -14.99 -16.37 -8.97
CA ALA A 15 -14.27 -16.65 -7.72
C ALA A 15 -13.48 -17.98 -7.78
N SER A 16 -13.96 -18.96 -8.56
CA SER A 16 -13.31 -20.28 -8.71
C SER A 16 -12.21 -20.28 -9.79
N SER A 17 -12.29 -19.44 -10.82
CA SER A 17 -11.24 -19.30 -11.84
C SER A 17 -9.95 -18.65 -11.31
N LEU A 18 -10.05 -17.75 -10.32
CA LEU A 18 -8.88 -17.15 -9.66
C LEU A 18 -8.10 -18.15 -8.79
N VAL A 19 -8.78 -19.11 -8.16
CA VAL A 19 -8.15 -20.15 -7.33
C VAL A 19 -7.52 -21.24 -8.21
N GLY A 20 -8.19 -21.64 -9.30
CA GLY A 20 -7.68 -22.64 -10.23
C GLY A 20 -6.41 -22.21 -10.98
N ALA A 21 -6.35 -20.95 -11.46
CA ALA A 21 -5.18 -20.43 -12.15
C ALA A 21 -3.96 -20.32 -11.22
N ASN A 22 -4.15 -19.85 -9.97
CA ASN A 22 -3.08 -19.81 -8.97
C ASN A 22 -2.55 -21.22 -8.64
N LEU A 23 -3.43 -22.23 -8.55
CA LEU A 23 -3.01 -23.59 -8.25
C LEU A 23 -2.18 -24.20 -9.39
N VAL A 24 -2.58 -24.01 -10.65
CA VAL A 24 -1.83 -24.49 -11.82
C VAL A 24 -0.47 -23.81 -11.93
N ILE A 25 -0.40 -22.49 -11.65
CA ILE A 25 0.86 -21.74 -11.60
C ILE A 25 1.78 -22.26 -10.49
N VAL A 26 1.25 -22.48 -9.28
CA VAL A 26 2.01 -23.01 -8.14
C VAL A 26 2.50 -24.44 -8.43
N LEU A 27 1.66 -25.31 -8.97
CA LEU A 27 2.03 -26.68 -9.34
C LEU A 27 3.08 -26.69 -10.47
N GLY A 28 2.95 -25.80 -11.46
CA GLY A 28 3.96 -25.61 -12.51
C GLY A 28 5.30 -25.12 -11.94
N MET A 29 5.28 -24.14 -11.04
CA MET A 29 6.48 -23.65 -10.34
C MET A 29 7.11 -24.74 -9.47
N MET A 30 6.33 -25.63 -8.88
CA MET A 30 6.84 -26.76 -8.10
C MET A 30 7.61 -27.77 -8.99
N GLN A 31 7.19 -27.95 -10.25
CA GLN A 31 7.91 -28.78 -11.21
C GLN A 31 9.21 -28.11 -11.67
N VAL A 32 9.19 -26.80 -11.89
CA VAL A 32 10.40 -26.03 -12.22
C VAL A 32 11.38 -26.04 -11.05
N ALA A 33 10.91 -25.86 -9.82
CA ALA A 33 11.75 -25.88 -8.62
C ALA A 33 12.44 -27.24 -8.44
N LYS A 34 11.78 -28.36 -8.75
CA LYS A 34 12.42 -29.69 -8.72
C LYS A 34 13.51 -29.87 -9.78
N LYS A 35 13.53 -29.06 -10.83
CA LYS A 35 14.52 -29.12 -11.92
C LYS A 35 15.67 -28.14 -11.76
N VAL A 36 15.56 -27.17 -10.85
CA VAL A 36 16.64 -26.24 -10.54
C VAL A 36 17.57 -26.88 -9.50
N PRO A 37 18.88 -27.00 -9.76
CA PRO A 37 19.82 -27.56 -8.81
C PRO A 37 20.16 -26.52 -7.74
N PHE A 38 19.25 -26.34 -6.77
CA PHE A 38 19.42 -25.39 -5.67
C PHE A 38 20.55 -25.76 -4.69
N GLU A 39 21.14 -26.95 -4.83
CA GLU A 39 22.31 -27.39 -4.07
C GLU A 39 23.63 -26.96 -4.72
N ASP A 40 23.61 -26.54 -5.99
CA ASP A 40 24.81 -26.02 -6.66
C ASP A 40 25.14 -24.62 -6.12
N PRO A 41 26.36 -24.41 -5.56
CA PRO A 41 26.81 -23.10 -5.08
C PRO A 41 26.70 -21.99 -6.13
N ASN A 42 26.90 -22.30 -7.42
CA ASN A 42 26.80 -21.32 -8.50
C ASN A 42 25.35 -20.87 -8.71
N VAL A 43 24.39 -21.79 -8.69
CA VAL A 43 22.97 -21.46 -8.81
C VAL A 43 22.51 -20.62 -7.62
N LEU A 44 22.92 -20.97 -6.41
CA LEU A 44 22.65 -20.16 -5.22
C LEU A 44 23.22 -18.74 -5.32
N ASN A 45 24.45 -18.60 -5.83
CA ASN A 45 25.07 -17.29 -6.02
C ASN A 45 24.38 -16.47 -7.12
N ILE A 46 23.92 -17.09 -8.20
CA ILE A 46 23.13 -16.43 -9.24
C ILE A 46 21.79 -15.95 -8.68
N VAL A 47 21.07 -16.79 -7.94
CA VAL A 47 19.79 -16.43 -7.30
C VAL A 47 19.98 -15.26 -6.33
N ARG A 48 21.04 -15.30 -5.51
CA ARG A 48 21.42 -14.17 -4.63
C ARG A 48 21.72 -12.91 -5.45
N GLY A 49 22.45 -13.04 -6.55
CA GLY A 49 22.75 -11.95 -7.46
C GLY A 49 21.49 -11.29 -8.02
N ILE A 50 20.52 -12.10 -8.48
CA ILE A 50 19.21 -11.62 -8.97
C ILE A 50 18.44 -10.91 -7.86
N TYR A 51 18.44 -11.46 -6.64
CA TYR A 51 17.77 -10.84 -5.49
C TYR A 51 18.40 -9.50 -5.11
N LEU A 52 19.73 -9.42 -5.06
CA LEU A 52 20.45 -8.16 -4.78
C LEU A 52 20.21 -7.13 -5.89
N PHE A 53 20.25 -7.55 -7.16
CA PHE A 53 19.96 -6.69 -8.30
C PHE A 53 18.52 -6.17 -8.28
N SER A 54 17.55 -7.01 -7.93
CA SER A 54 16.15 -6.63 -7.72
C SER A 54 16.00 -5.55 -6.65
N ASN A 55 16.64 -5.70 -5.49
CA ASN A 55 16.63 -4.68 -4.44
C ASN A 55 17.33 -3.39 -4.87
N PHE A 56 18.42 -3.49 -5.62
CA PHE A 56 19.10 -2.33 -6.18
C PHE A 56 18.18 -1.54 -7.13
N LEU A 57 17.46 -2.21 -8.04
CA LEU A 57 16.49 -1.57 -8.93
C LEU A 57 15.37 -0.86 -8.14
N ILE A 58 14.88 -1.48 -7.06
CA ILE A 58 13.88 -0.87 -6.18
C ILE A 58 14.43 0.38 -5.49
N ALA A 59 15.67 0.31 -5.00
CA ALA A 59 16.34 1.45 -4.37
C ALA A 59 16.50 2.63 -5.36
N VAL A 60 16.91 2.35 -6.60
CA VAL A 60 16.98 3.34 -7.67
C VAL A 60 15.60 3.95 -7.94
N LEU A 61 14.56 3.11 -8.05
CA LEU A 61 13.19 3.58 -8.26
C LEU A 61 12.72 4.52 -7.13
N TYR A 62 12.87 4.12 -5.87
CA TYR A 62 12.52 4.99 -4.74
C TYR A 62 13.35 6.27 -4.69
N TYR A 63 14.63 6.21 -5.03
CA TYR A 63 15.47 7.40 -5.13
C TYR A 63 14.97 8.36 -6.22
N THR A 64 14.56 7.86 -7.39
CA THR A 64 13.99 8.74 -8.43
C THR A 64 12.67 9.38 -8.00
N ILE A 65 11.83 8.66 -7.25
CA ILE A 65 10.60 9.22 -6.65
C ILE A 65 10.95 10.32 -5.64
N TYR A 66 11.91 10.06 -4.74
CA TYR A 66 12.41 11.05 -3.77
C TYR A 66 12.86 12.34 -4.47
N LEU A 67 13.66 12.22 -5.53
CA LEU A 67 14.08 13.37 -6.33
C LEU A 67 12.91 14.12 -6.94
N LYS A 68 11.89 13.44 -7.48
CA LYS A 68 10.72 14.09 -8.06
C LYS A 68 9.86 14.79 -7.02
N ILE A 69 9.67 14.20 -5.83
CA ILE A 69 8.97 14.83 -4.71
C ILE A 69 9.69 16.10 -4.27
N ASN A 70 11.02 16.04 -4.09
CA ASN A 70 11.81 17.20 -3.67
C ASN A 70 11.90 18.30 -4.73
N LYS A 71 11.95 17.92 -6.02
CA LYS A 71 11.93 18.89 -7.12
C LYS A 71 10.58 19.61 -7.21
N LYS A 72 9.46 18.88 -7.04
CA LYS A 72 8.12 19.50 -7.08
C LYS A 72 7.81 20.31 -5.83
N LYS A 73 8.26 19.86 -4.66
CA LYS A 73 8.06 20.49 -3.35
C LYS A 73 6.64 21.05 -3.18
N ASP A 74 5.65 20.20 -3.42
CA ASP A 74 4.24 20.59 -3.40
C ASP A 74 3.76 20.86 -1.96
N LEU A 75 3.61 22.14 -1.62
CA LEU A 75 3.20 22.60 -0.29
C LEU A 75 1.68 22.75 -0.13
N THR A 76 0.89 22.25 -1.09
CA THR A 76 -0.57 22.27 -0.92
C THR A 76 -0.98 21.50 0.33
N THR A 77 -1.87 22.13 1.11
CA THR A 77 -2.31 21.61 2.40
C THR A 77 -3.19 20.38 2.22
N LEU A 78 -2.88 19.34 2.97
CA LEU A 78 -3.63 18.09 3.02
C LEU A 78 -4.12 17.88 4.46
N LYS A 79 -5.45 17.84 4.63
CA LYS A 79 -6.09 17.49 5.90
C LYS A 79 -6.70 16.10 5.78
N TYR A 80 -6.38 15.22 6.71
CA TYR A 80 -6.99 13.90 6.79
C TYR A 80 -7.02 13.41 8.24
N VAL A 81 -7.83 12.40 8.49
CA VAL A 81 -7.96 11.75 9.79
C VAL A 81 -7.20 10.42 9.72
N GLU A 82 -6.22 10.26 10.59
CA GLU A 82 -5.64 8.94 10.85
C GLU A 82 -6.54 8.24 11.88
N PRO A 83 -7.20 7.13 11.51
CA PRO A 83 -7.98 6.37 12.46
C PRO A 83 -7.06 5.79 13.53
N ALA A 84 -7.59 5.68 14.74
CA ALA A 84 -6.86 5.08 15.85
C ALA A 84 -6.44 3.64 15.49
N PRO A 85 -5.28 3.18 15.99
CA PRO A 85 -4.91 1.78 15.90
C PRO A 85 -6.03 0.91 16.48
N MET A 86 -6.41 -0.16 15.77
CA MET A 86 -7.48 -1.06 16.22
C MET A 86 -7.16 -1.62 17.61
N GLY A 87 -8.02 -1.37 18.59
CA GLY A 87 -7.81 -1.76 20.00
C GLY A 87 -7.26 -0.63 20.89
N SER A 88 -7.03 0.56 20.36
CA SER A 88 -6.71 1.77 21.13
C SER A 88 -7.97 2.54 21.51
N SER A 89 -7.97 3.18 22.68
CA SER A 89 -8.98 4.17 23.08
C SER A 89 -8.64 5.61 22.65
N GLU A 90 -7.59 5.78 21.85
CA GLU A 90 -7.19 7.09 21.33
C GLU A 90 -8.20 7.59 20.29
N GLU A 91 -8.50 8.88 20.32
CA GLU A 91 -9.40 9.50 19.34
C GLU A 91 -8.73 9.63 17.96
N PRO A 92 -9.50 9.59 16.86
CA PRO A 92 -8.99 9.80 15.52
C PRO A 92 -8.22 11.13 15.41
N LYS A 93 -6.97 11.06 14.97
CA LYS A 93 -6.08 12.24 14.95
C LYS A 93 -6.24 13.01 13.65
N LEU A 94 -6.60 14.28 13.74
CA LEU A 94 -6.51 15.22 12.63
C LEU A 94 -5.06 15.47 12.27
N VAL A 95 -4.68 15.05 11.07
CA VAL A 95 -3.38 15.35 10.49
C VAL A 95 -3.56 16.46 9.47
N THR A 96 -3.01 17.63 9.79
CA THR A 96 -2.78 18.70 8.81
C THR A 96 -1.33 18.61 8.37
N THR A 97 -1.13 18.32 7.09
CA THR A 97 0.20 18.18 6.49
C THR A 97 0.22 18.85 5.12
N THR A 98 1.34 18.72 4.40
CA THR A 98 1.44 19.10 2.99
C THR A 98 1.55 17.87 2.11
N ILE A 99 1.20 17.98 0.82
CA ILE A 99 1.42 16.89 -0.15
C ILE A 99 2.88 16.44 -0.13
N TYR A 100 3.83 17.37 -0.06
CA TYR A 100 5.27 17.10 0.04
C TYR A 100 5.63 16.23 1.26
N ALA A 101 5.13 16.60 2.45
CA ALA A 101 5.41 15.87 3.68
C ALA A 101 4.72 14.48 3.67
N TYR A 102 3.49 14.42 3.18
CA TYR A 102 2.74 13.17 3.03
C TYR A 102 3.43 12.20 2.08
N ASP A 103 3.84 12.63 0.89
CA ASP A 103 4.51 11.78 -0.10
C ASP A 103 5.85 11.24 0.42
N ASN A 104 6.62 12.06 1.14
CA ASN A 104 7.85 11.62 1.79
C ASN A 104 7.58 10.57 2.88
N GLN A 105 6.51 10.74 3.67
CA GLN A 105 6.10 9.76 4.67
C GLN A 105 5.68 8.44 4.00
N GLN A 106 4.89 8.48 2.93
CA GLN A 106 4.49 7.30 2.17
C GLN A 106 5.69 6.58 1.53
N LEU A 107 6.66 7.33 1.01
CA LEU A 107 7.89 6.76 0.45
C LEU A 107 8.72 6.05 1.54
N ARG A 108 8.85 6.67 2.72
CA ARG A 108 9.53 6.05 3.88
C ARG A 108 8.80 4.79 4.36
N ASN A 109 7.47 4.81 4.38
CA ASN A 109 6.68 3.64 4.75
C ASN A 109 6.85 2.50 3.75
N ALA A 110 6.84 2.80 2.44
CA ALA A 110 7.12 1.83 1.40
C ALA A 110 8.53 1.22 1.55
N PHE A 111 9.54 2.06 1.83
CA PHE A 111 10.90 1.60 2.08
C PHE A 111 11.00 0.68 3.31
N ARG A 112 10.35 1.03 4.42
CA ARG A 112 10.30 0.17 5.62
C ARG A 112 9.57 -1.14 5.35
N ALA A 113 8.44 -1.10 4.66
CA ALA A 113 7.68 -2.30 4.30
C ALA A 113 8.51 -3.25 3.42
N GLN A 114 9.32 -2.69 2.51
CA GLN A 114 10.28 -3.43 1.70
C GLN A 114 11.35 -4.11 2.57
N LEU A 115 11.91 -3.40 3.55
CA LEU A 115 12.91 -3.97 4.49
C LEU A 115 12.33 -5.05 5.41
N MET A 116 11.06 -4.91 5.79
CA MET A 116 10.38 -5.91 6.64
C MET A 116 9.98 -7.18 5.86
N GLY A 117 10.27 -7.27 4.56
CA GLY A 117 10.03 -8.48 3.76
C GLY A 117 8.55 -8.85 3.58
N ILE A 118 7.62 -7.95 3.90
CA ILE A 118 6.17 -8.22 3.85
C ILE A 118 5.68 -8.38 2.39
N VAL A 119 6.51 -7.99 1.40
CA VAL A 119 6.17 -8.06 -0.02
C VAL A 119 6.75 -9.31 -0.68
N HIS A 120 5.90 -10.32 -0.88
CA HIS A 120 6.23 -11.58 -1.55
C HIS A 120 6.78 -11.41 -3.00
N HIS A 121 6.45 -10.31 -3.69
CA HIS A 121 7.01 -9.92 -4.99
C HIS A 121 7.49 -8.46 -4.94
N PRO A 122 8.70 -8.19 -4.43
CA PRO A 122 9.14 -6.84 -4.08
C PRO A 122 9.17 -5.87 -5.27
N LEU A 123 9.63 -6.32 -6.44
CA LEU A 123 9.64 -5.50 -7.66
C LEU A 123 8.23 -5.10 -8.09
N LYS A 124 7.29 -6.05 -8.09
CA LYS A 124 5.91 -5.80 -8.48
C LYS A 124 5.24 -4.81 -7.53
N GLY A 125 5.42 -4.99 -6.22
CA GLY A 125 4.89 -4.07 -5.22
C GLY A 125 5.45 -2.65 -5.35
N ALA A 126 6.74 -2.51 -5.65
CA ALA A 126 7.36 -1.21 -5.89
C ALA A 126 6.83 -0.52 -7.15
N LEU A 127 6.59 -1.28 -8.23
CA LEU A 127 6.06 -0.74 -9.49
C LEU A 127 4.58 -0.36 -9.43
N GLU A 128 3.77 -1.13 -8.72
CA GLU A 128 2.32 -0.89 -8.57
C GLU A 128 1.98 0.15 -7.49
N GLY A 129 2.99 0.65 -6.76
CA GLY A 129 2.84 1.65 -5.71
C GLY A 129 2.26 2.98 -6.22
N ASN A 130 1.41 3.61 -5.39
CA ASN A 130 0.71 4.85 -5.74
C ASN A 130 1.68 6.00 -6.10
N LEU A 131 2.79 6.14 -5.35
CA LEU A 131 3.82 7.13 -5.64
C LEU A 131 4.54 6.86 -6.98
N THR A 132 4.77 5.59 -7.32
CA THR A 132 5.37 5.20 -8.59
C THR A 132 4.45 5.57 -9.74
N LYS A 133 3.15 5.29 -9.63
CA LYS A 133 2.16 5.69 -10.64
C LYS A 133 2.15 7.19 -10.89
N ILE A 134 2.16 8.00 -9.82
CA ILE A 134 2.09 9.46 -9.93
C ILE A 134 3.40 10.06 -10.43
N HIS A 135 4.54 9.65 -9.86
CA HIS A 135 5.82 10.31 -10.11
C HIS A 135 6.60 9.67 -11.24
N ILE A 136 6.52 8.35 -11.45
CA ILE A 136 7.24 7.65 -12.52
C ILE A 136 6.38 7.53 -13.78
N PHE A 137 5.15 7.04 -13.66
CA PHE A 137 4.24 6.87 -14.80
C PHE A 137 3.43 8.12 -15.15
N GLY A 138 3.52 9.18 -14.36
CA GLY A 138 2.86 10.46 -14.65
C GLY A 138 1.34 10.42 -14.55
N GLN A 139 0.77 9.41 -13.88
CA GLN A 139 -0.68 9.31 -13.71
C GLN A 139 -1.21 10.48 -12.88
N PRO A 140 -2.38 11.04 -13.23
CA PRO A 140 -2.94 12.15 -12.49
C PRO A 140 -3.30 11.70 -11.07
N ALA A 141 -3.05 12.59 -10.10
CA ALA A 141 -3.38 12.35 -8.69
C ALA A 141 -4.88 12.57 -8.40
N SER A 142 -5.72 11.89 -9.16
CA SER A 142 -7.18 11.95 -9.10
C SER A 142 -7.78 10.55 -8.95
N GLY A 143 -9.06 10.48 -8.57
CA GLY A 143 -9.72 9.19 -8.30
C GLY A 143 -9.02 8.42 -7.19
N ASP A 144 -8.58 7.19 -7.47
CA ASP A 144 -7.90 6.31 -6.51
C ASP A 144 -6.46 6.73 -6.18
N LEU A 145 -5.85 7.62 -6.98
CA LEU A 145 -4.53 8.21 -6.72
C LEU A 145 -4.63 9.57 -6.04
N LYS A 146 -5.83 9.99 -5.62
CA LYS A 146 -6.00 11.19 -4.81
C LYS A 146 -5.41 10.96 -3.42
N ARG A 147 -4.74 11.98 -2.88
CA ARG A 147 -4.22 11.98 -1.51
C ARG A 147 -5.33 12.38 -0.52
N PRO A 148 -5.35 11.81 0.71
CA PRO A 148 -4.53 10.69 1.15
C PRO A 148 -4.88 9.42 0.37
N PHE A 149 -3.86 8.62 0.05
CA PHE A 149 -4.07 7.37 -0.67
C PHE A 149 -4.95 6.43 0.15
N LYS A 150 -5.95 5.84 -0.49
CA LYS A 150 -6.67 4.70 0.10
C LYS A 150 -5.65 3.59 0.35
N GLN A 151 -5.46 3.22 1.61
CA GLN A 151 -4.67 2.03 1.93
C GLN A 151 -5.36 0.82 1.30
N ALA A 152 -4.61 0.02 0.55
CA ALA A 152 -5.13 -1.22 -0.01
C ALA A 152 -5.71 -2.05 1.14
N ALA A 153 -6.96 -2.45 1.02
CA ALA A 153 -7.66 -3.32 1.96
C ALA A 153 -7.05 -4.73 1.92
N GLY A 154 -5.80 -4.87 2.38
CA GLY A 154 -5.21 -6.15 2.71
C GLY A 154 -5.57 -6.50 4.14
N LEU A 155 -5.69 -7.79 4.43
CA LEU A 155 -5.97 -8.33 5.77
C LEU A 155 -5.06 -7.74 6.86
N MET A 156 -3.84 -7.31 6.52
CA MET A 156 -2.91 -6.62 7.42
C MET A 156 -3.21 -5.13 7.68
N ALA A 157 -3.88 -4.43 6.77
CA ALA A 157 -4.30 -3.04 7.02
C ALA A 157 -5.37 -2.99 8.12
N GLY A 158 -6.30 -3.96 8.12
CA GLY A 158 -7.30 -4.08 9.19
C GLY A 158 -6.73 -4.43 10.57
N LEU A 159 -5.51 -4.98 10.62
CA LEU A 159 -4.89 -5.45 11.87
C LEU A 159 -3.90 -4.45 12.48
N GLN A 160 -3.31 -3.55 11.67
CA GLN A 160 -2.21 -2.71 12.16
C GLN A 160 -2.47 -1.21 12.14
N ASN A 161 -3.38 -0.69 11.31
CA ASN A 161 -3.86 0.69 11.35
C ASN A 161 -5.03 0.84 10.36
N GLY A 162 -6.20 1.30 10.84
CA GLY A 162 -7.37 1.53 9.99
C GLY A 162 -7.07 2.42 8.77
N ALA A 163 -7.93 2.35 7.74
CA ALA A 163 -7.77 3.15 6.53
C ALA A 163 -7.92 4.66 6.84
N ALA A 164 -6.91 5.48 6.48
CA ALA A 164 -6.97 6.94 6.61
C ALA A 164 -8.25 7.51 5.95
N GLN A 165 -9.05 8.26 6.71
CA GLN A 165 -10.32 8.82 6.25
C GLN A 165 -10.16 10.32 5.96
N SER A 166 -10.68 10.78 4.83
CA SER A 166 -10.62 12.20 4.42
C SER A 166 -11.99 12.81 4.13
N ASP A 167 -13.07 12.13 4.51
CA ASP A 167 -14.42 12.62 4.29
C ASP A 167 -14.66 13.88 5.11
N LYS A 168 -15.30 14.89 4.50
CA LYS A 168 -15.56 16.20 5.14
C LYS A 168 -16.24 16.04 6.51
N LYS A 169 -17.15 15.08 6.63
CA LYS A 169 -17.82 14.73 7.91
C LYS A 169 -16.87 14.14 8.95
N ALA A 170 -15.91 13.31 8.54
CA ALA A 170 -14.90 12.74 9.45
C ALA A 170 -13.93 13.83 9.94
N VAL A 171 -13.52 14.73 9.04
CA VAL A 171 -12.67 15.88 9.38
C VAL A 171 -13.40 16.86 10.30
N GLU A 172 -14.65 17.22 10.00
CA GLU A 172 -15.45 18.13 10.83
C GLU A 172 -15.77 17.53 12.21
N ALA A 173 -16.07 16.23 12.29
CA ALA A 173 -16.31 15.54 13.56
C ALA A 173 -15.05 15.55 14.44
N ALA A 174 -13.88 15.30 13.85
CA ALA A 174 -12.62 15.36 14.58
C ALA A 174 -12.20 16.81 14.92
N GLU A 175 -12.55 17.81 14.09
CA GLU A 175 -12.31 19.24 14.38
C GLU A 175 -13.21 19.73 15.53
N LYS A 176 -14.42 19.17 15.65
CA LYS A 176 -15.36 19.45 16.74
C LYS A 176 -14.93 18.78 18.04
N ALA A 177 -14.44 17.53 17.99
CA ALA A 177 -13.88 16.84 19.15
C ALA A 177 -12.64 17.56 19.70
N GLY A 178 -11.72 18.00 18.83
CA GLY A 178 -10.53 18.76 19.22
C GLY A 178 -10.79 20.16 19.78
N ARG A 179 -11.95 20.77 19.48
CA ARG A 179 -12.39 22.06 20.07
C ARG A 179 -13.13 21.91 21.40
N GLY A 180 -13.66 20.73 21.71
CA GLY A 180 -14.37 20.45 22.97
C GLY A 180 -13.47 20.37 24.21
N GLY A 181 -12.15 20.41 24.04
CA GLY A 181 -11.14 20.40 25.12
C GLY A 181 -10.47 21.76 25.38
N ALA A 182 -10.93 22.86 24.77
CA ALA A 182 -10.47 24.20 25.12
C ALA A 182 -11.19 24.68 26.39
N LYS A 183 -10.70 24.20 27.54
CA LYS A 183 -10.86 24.68 28.93
C LYS A 183 -12.02 25.65 29.22
N GLU A 184 -12.95 25.21 30.06
CA GLU A 184 -13.43 26.07 31.15
C GLU A 184 -12.74 25.59 32.43
N GLU A 185 -12.27 26.56 33.22
CA GLU A 185 -11.51 26.41 34.47
C GLU A 185 -12.25 25.63 35.57
#